data_AF-A0A7X6T6I7-F1
#
_entry.id   AF-A0A7X6T6I7-F1
#
_cell.length_a   1.000
_cell.length_b   1.000
_cell.length_c   1.000
_cell.angle_alpha   90.00
_cell.angle_beta   90.00
_cell.angle_gamma   90.00
#
_symmetry.space_group_name_H-M   'P 1'
#
loop_
_entity.id
_entity.type
_entity.pdbx_description
1 polymer ?
#
loop_
_entity_poly.entity_id
_entity_poly.type
_entity_poly.pdbx_seq_one_letter_code
_entity_poly.pdbx_strand_id
1 'polypeptide(L)'
;SCNLKIGSRRLPSHLEMLALGSNLGNYDSEIVLEWMEEATEQGLNPISTGVVIGWVMAAHLESPSEEGFKVKFGKTRGVKELIRAIGEGRRGGEEIGKGIAYLEETYLKPHQREKISSHIGGREMLPIDPRGAWMGGLFMALGYDTSSVGEILLQYLSSSSLFSKAEWAVVEENLMATFNSIGLSKNLMAPLLFERSRFPFKQLFLRTPLTAYHWVSTKLVRSLLGSYLGEKVGVKELINIGREAISMREELNGGELPPLPQRFTLDASSQHPKESVIPYRKLVERYQFLRALDLARYRRS
;
A
#
# COMPACT_ATOMS: atom_id res chain seq x y z
N SER A 1 -2.84 -35.51 -21.20
CA SER A 1 -3.75 -35.78 -20.07
C SER A 1 -3.47 -34.76 -18.98
N CYS A 2 -4.12 -33.59 -19.06
CA CYS A 2 -3.90 -32.49 -18.13
C CYS A 2 -4.87 -32.62 -16.96
N ASN A 3 -4.42 -33.24 -15.87
CA ASN A 3 -5.12 -33.20 -14.58
C ASN A 3 -4.73 -31.91 -13.85
N LEU A 4 -5.18 -30.76 -14.35
CA LEU A 4 -5.17 -29.52 -13.56
C LEU A 4 -6.27 -29.67 -12.52
N LYS A 5 -5.88 -29.93 -11.27
CA LYS A 5 -6.80 -29.87 -10.12
C LYS A 5 -7.30 -28.42 -10.00
N ILE A 6 -8.45 -28.15 -10.58
CA ILE A 6 -9.23 -26.95 -10.32
C ILE A 6 -9.56 -26.98 -8.81
N GLY A 7 -8.86 -26.18 -8.01
CA GLY A 7 -9.15 -26.01 -6.58
C GLY A 7 -7.97 -25.97 -5.61
N SER A 8 -6.71 -26.15 -6.02
CA SER A 8 -5.56 -26.12 -5.08
C SER A 8 -4.70 -24.86 -5.14
N ARG A 9 -4.91 -23.97 -6.12
CA ARG A 9 -4.08 -22.77 -6.30
C ARG A 9 -4.69 -21.57 -5.59
N ARG A 10 -3.89 -20.85 -4.81
CA ARG A 10 -4.27 -19.55 -4.25
C ARG A 10 -4.45 -18.56 -5.41
N LEU A 11 -5.57 -17.84 -5.42
CA LEU A 11 -5.75 -16.75 -6.37
C LEU A 11 -4.93 -15.52 -5.93
N PRO A 12 -4.24 -14.84 -6.86
CA PRO A 12 -3.51 -13.62 -6.56
C PRO A 12 -4.47 -12.50 -6.19
N SER A 13 -4.06 -11.67 -5.25
CA SER A 13 -4.68 -10.37 -5.02
C SER A 13 -4.41 -9.42 -6.20
N HIS A 14 -5.19 -8.35 -6.28
CA HIS A 14 -4.98 -7.31 -7.30
C HIS A 14 -3.57 -6.70 -7.24
N LEU A 15 -2.98 -6.54 -6.04
CA LEU A 15 -1.62 -6.00 -5.90
C LEU A 15 -0.56 -6.98 -6.39
N GLU A 16 -0.70 -8.27 -6.09
CA GLU A 16 0.20 -9.31 -6.60
C GLU A 16 0.11 -9.38 -8.14
N MET A 17 -1.10 -9.26 -8.69
CA MET A 17 -1.31 -9.20 -10.14
C MET A 17 -0.65 -7.98 -10.78
N LEU A 18 -0.74 -6.81 -10.14
CA LEU A 18 -0.10 -5.60 -10.65
C LEU A 18 1.43 -5.67 -10.56
N ALA A 19 1.98 -6.16 -9.44
CA ALA A 19 3.42 -6.23 -9.18
C ALA A 19 4.15 -7.23 -10.08
N LEU A 20 3.57 -8.41 -10.29
CA LEU A 20 4.15 -9.46 -11.12
C LEU A 20 3.65 -9.42 -12.57
N GLY A 21 2.52 -8.78 -12.84
CA GLY A 21 1.96 -8.67 -14.19
C GLY A 21 2.36 -7.37 -14.88
N SER A 22 1.49 -6.37 -14.80
CA SER A 22 1.62 -5.10 -15.56
C SER A 22 2.93 -4.39 -15.28
N ASN A 23 3.43 -4.43 -14.03
CA ASN A 23 4.70 -3.85 -13.66
C ASN A 23 5.90 -4.51 -14.37
N LEU A 24 5.79 -5.77 -14.80
CA LEU A 24 6.82 -6.48 -15.57
C LEU A 24 6.55 -6.45 -17.09
N GLY A 25 5.44 -5.82 -17.51
CA GLY A 25 4.95 -5.84 -18.88
C GLY A 25 4.35 -7.18 -19.31
N ASN A 26 3.85 -7.98 -18.36
CA ASN A 26 3.19 -9.27 -18.61
C ASN A 26 1.70 -9.20 -18.24
N TYR A 27 0.81 -9.54 -19.17
CA TYR A 27 -0.65 -9.52 -18.94
C TYR A 27 -1.28 -10.91 -18.93
N ASP A 28 -0.46 -11.96 -18.98
CA ASP A 28 -0.92 -13.34 -18.88
C ASP A 28 -1.05 -13.76 -17.41
N SER A 29 -2.29 -13.98 -16.97
CA SER A 29 -2.63 -14.34 -15.59
C SER A 29 -2.07 -15.68 -15.15
N GLU A 30 -1.93 -16.65 -16.05
CA GLU A 30 -1.40 -17.98 -15.71
C GLU A 30 0.10 -17.88 -15.42
N ILE A 31 0.83 -17.09 -16.21
CA ILE A 31 2.25 -16.81 -15.96
C ILE A 31 2.43 -16.06 -14.63
N VAL A 32 1.57 -15.09 -14.34
CA VAL A 32 1.62 -14.35 -13.06
C VAL A 32 1.33 -15.27 -11.87
N LEU A 33 0.38 -16.20 -12.01
CA LEU A 33 0.12 -17.25 -11.02
C LEU A 33 1.36 -18.10 -10.76
N GLU A 34 2.06 -18.54 -11.79
CA GLU A 34 3.30 -19.31 -11.64
C GLU A 34 4.41 -18.52 -10.93
N TRP A 35 4.56 -17.24 -11.22
CA TRP A 35 5.55 -16.40 -10.53
C TRP A 35 5.19 -16.14 -9.07
N MET A 36 3.90 -15.97 -8.77
CA MET A 36 3.43 -15.83 -7.40
C MET A 36 3.63 -17.12 -6.61
N GLU A 37 3.34 -18.27 -7.20
CA GLU A 37 3.62 -19.59 -6.61
C GLU A 37 5.11 -19.74 -6.31
N GLU A 38 5.97 -19.48 -7.29
CA GLU A 38 7.43 -19.54 -7.09
C GLU A 38 7.89 -18.58 -5.99
N ALA A 39 7.45 -17.32 -5.99
CA ALA A 39 7.82 -16.36 -4.94
C ALA A 39 7.39 -16.86 -3.54
N THR A 40 6.19 -17.43 -3.44
CA THR A 40 5.65 -17.98 -2.18
C THR A 40 6.45 -19.22 -1.74
N GLU A 41 6.80 -20.12 -2.66
CA GLU A 41 7.63 -21.30 -2.39
C GLU A 41 9.03 -20.94 -1.89
N GLN A 42 9.58 -19.84 -2.40
CA GLN A 42 10.87 -19.27 -1.95
C GLN A 42 10.76 -18.47 -0.64
N GLY A 43 9.57 -18.32 -0.06
CA GLY A 43 9.36 -17.50 1.14
C GLY A 43 9.50 -15.99 0.90
N LEU A 44 9.39 -15.53 -0.34
CA LEU A 44 9.47 -14.13 -0.73
C LEU A 44 8.10 -13.47 -0.72
N ASN A 45 8.06 -12.16 -0.45
CA ASN A 45 6.85 -11.36 -0.65
C ASN A 45 6.65 -11.09 -2.15
N PRO A 46 5.58 -11.62 -2.78
CA PRO A 46 5.41 -11.50 -4.24
C PRO A 46 5.29 -10.04 -4.73
N ILE A 47 4.75 -9.14 -3.90
CA ILE A 47 4.62 -7.71 -4.24
C ILE A 47 6.00 -7.07 -4.28
N SER A 48 6.78 -7.18 -3.20
CA SER A 48 8.15 -6.65 -3.17
C SER A 48 9.00 -7.25 -4.27
N THR A 49 8.98 -8.58 -4.44
CA THR A 49 9.73 -9.27 -5.50
C THR A 49 9.38 -8.74 -6.90
N GLY A 50 8.09 -8.58 -7.21
CA GLY A 50 7.66 -8.00 -8.48
C GLY A 50 8.16 -6.57 -8.67
N VAL A 51 8.09 -5.74 -7.64
CA VAL A 51 8.55 -4.34 -7.68
C VAL A 51 10.07 -4.25 -7.86
N VAL A 52 10.86 -5.07 -7.15
CA VAL A 52 12.32 -5.14 -7.34
C VAL A 52 12.67 -5.57 -8.77
N ILE A 53 12.02 -6.61 -9.32
CA ILE A 53 12.29 -7.08 -10.68
C ILE A 53 11.91 -6.00 -11.72
N GLY A 54 10.78 -5.31 -11.53
CA GLY A 54 10.38 -4.20 -12.39
C GLY A 54 11.37 -3.04 -12.33
N TRP A 55 11.89 -2.73 -11.14
CA TRP A 55 12.97 -1.75 -10.97
C TRP A 55 14.24 -2.18 -11.70
N VAL A 56 14.63 -3.45 -11.60
CA VAL A 56 15.80 -4.01 -12.31
C VAL A 56 15.65 -3.83 -13.83
N MET A 57 14.45 -4.09 -14.38
CA MET A 57 14.15 -3.86 -15.79
C MET A 57 14.27 -2.37 -16.17
N ALA A 58 13.86 -1.45 -15.29
CA ALA A 58 13.98 0.00 -15.50
C ALA A 58 15.42 0.49 -15.40
N ALA A 59 16.17 0.02 -14.42
CA ALA A 59 17.58 0.34 -14.24
C ALA A 59 18.40 -0.07 -15.46
N HIS A 60 18.09 -1.20 -16.09
CA HIS A 60 18.73 -1.63 -17.33
C HIS A 60 18.55 -0.65 -18.50
N LEU A 61 17.44 0.12 -18.54
CA LEU A 61 17.23 1.15 -19.56
C LEU A 61 18.06 2.41 -19.29
N GLU A 62 18.21 2.81 -18.04
CA GLU A 62 18.98 4.01 -17.65
C GLU A 62 20.49 3.75 -17.60
N SER A 63 20.90 2.51 -17.33
CA SER A 63 22.29 2.06 -17.35
C SER A 63 22.36 0.65 -17.94
N PRO A 64 22.54 0.53 -19.27
CA PRO A 64 22.76 -0.75 -19.92
C PRO A 64 24.14 -1.27 -19.53
N SER A 65 24.29 -1.80 -18.32
CA SER A 65 25.48 -2.55 -17.94
C SER A 65 25.41 -3.93 -18.59
N GLU A 66 26.55 -4.42 -19.09
CA GLU A 66 26.65 -5.79 -19.62
C GLU A 66 26.58 -6.85 -18.50
N GLU A 67 26.79 -6.46 -17.24
CA GLU A 67 27.12 -7.40 -16.17
C GLU A 67 26.03 -7.61 -15.10
N GLY A 68 25.02 -6.74 -14.94
CA GLY A 68 24.10 -6.84 -13.79
C GLY A 68 22.78 -7.58 -14.03
N PHE A 69 22.09 -7.26 -15.14
CA PHE A 69 20.64 -7.49 -15.20
C PHE A 69 20.19 -8.01 -16.57
N LYS A 70 19.93 -9.33 -16.66
CA LYS A 70 19.55 -10.00 -17.91
C LYS A 70 18.07 -9.87 -18.29
N VAL A 71 17.26 -9.24 -17.46
CA VAL A 71 15.80 -9.15 -17.63
C VAL A 71 15.41 -7.78 -18.18
N LYS A 72 14.55 -7.77 -19.22
CA LYS A 72 14.06 -6.56 -19.90
C LYS A 72 12.54 -6.53 -19.85
N PHE A 73 11.94 -5.33 -19.86
CA PHE A 73 10.48 -5.17 -19.94
C PHE A 73 9.89 -5.92 -21.14
N GLY A 74 8.78 -6.63 -20.91
CA GLY A 74 8.09 -7.43 -21.92
C GLY A 74 8.84 -8.68 -22.40
N LYS A 75 10.09 -8.89 -21.94
CA LYS A 75 10.85 -10.13 -22.15
C LYS A 75 10.89 -10.91 -20.85
N THR A 76 9.80 -11.63 -20.63
CA THR A 76 9.47 -12.31 -19.38
C THR A 76 10.15 -13.67 -19.21
N ARG A 77 10.82 -14.16 -20.26
CA ARG A 77 11.63 -15.39 -20.22
C ARG A 77 12.78 -15.20 -19.23
N GLY A 78 12.80 -15.98 -18.15
CA GLY A 78 13.82 -15.90 -17.10
C GLY A 78 13.34 -15.30 -15.77
N VAL A 79 12.12 -14.74 -15.71
CA VAL A 79 11.60 -14.12 -14.47
C VAL A 79 11.43 -15.16 -13.36
N LYS A 80 10.89 -16.34 -13.68
CA LYS A 80 10.74 -17.43 -12.71
C LYS A 80 12.08 -17.88 -12.14
N GLU A 81 13.08 -18.07 -13.01
CA GLU A 81 14.43 -18.43 -12.61
C GLU A 81 15.09 -17.34 -11.77
N LEU A 82 14.79 -16.07 -12.05
CA LEU A 82 15.27 -14.95 -11.25
C LEU A 82 14.66 -14.93 -9.85
N ILE A 83 13.34 -15.15 -9.73
CA ILE A 83 12.65 -15.26 -8.43
C ILE A 83 13.30 -16.37 -7.60
N ARG A 84 13.56 -17.54 -8.22
CA ARG A 84 14.28 -18.63 -7.57
C ARG A 84 15.70 -18.26 -7.16
N ALA A 85 16.43 -17.56 -8.02
CA ALA A 85 17.79 -17.10 -7.70
C ALA A 85 17.81 -16.15 -6.51
N ILE A 86 16.81 -15.26 -6.39
CA ILE A 86 16.65 -14.36 -5.24
C ILE A 86 16.39 -15.17 -3.97
N GLY A 87 15.43 -16.10 -4.01
CA GLY A 87 15.10 -16.95 -2.87
C GLY A 87 16.26 -17.82 -2.38
N GLU A 88 17.02 -18.38 -3.31
CA GLU A 88 18.18 -19.22 -3.01
C GLU A 88 19.44 -18.42 -2.68
N GLY A 89 19.47 -17.11 -2.93
CA GLY A 89 20.67 -16.27 -2.79
C GLY A 89 21.79 -16.68 -3.76
N ARG A 90 21.45 -17.02 -5.02
CA ARG A 90 22.42 -17.54 -6.01
C ARG A 90 22.32 -16.80 -7.34
N ARG A 91 23.38 -16.91 -8.15
CA ARG A 91 23.42 -16.39 -9.53
C ARG A 91 23.06 -14.89 -9.64
N GLY A 92 23.53 -14.09 -8.67
CA GLY A 92 23.23 -12.65 -8.56
C GLY A 92 21.94 -12.32 -7.81
N GLY A 93 21.13 -13.32 -7.45
CA GLY A 93 19.90 -13.12 -6.68
C GLY A 93 20.12 -12.64 -5.24
N GLU A 94 21.25 -12.97 -4.61
CA GLU A 94 21.62 -12.45 -3.28
C GLU A 94 21.66 -10.92 -3.29
N GLU A 95 22.19 -10.33 -4.35
CA GLU A 95 22.32 -8.89 -4.45
C GLU A 95 20.97 -8.21 -4.71
N ILE A 96 20.19 -8.76 -5.63
CA ILE A 96 18.84 -8.28 -5.93
C ILE A 96 17.93 -8.42 -4.69
N GLY A 97 18.14 -9.46 -3.89
CA GLY A 97 17.42 -9.72 -2.65
C GLY A 97 17.65 -8.67 -1.54
N LYS A 98 18.65 -7.79 -1.66
CA LYS A 98 18.89 -6.70 -0.72
C LYS A 98 17.91 -5.52 -0.87
N GLY A 99 17.09 -5.52 -1.92
CA GLY A 99 16.03 -4.54 -2.14
C GLY A 99 16.47 -3.29 -2.90
N ILE A 100 15.49 -2.46 -3.28
CA ILE A 100 15.71 -1.34 -4.21
C ILE A 100 16.66 -0.28 -3.63
N ALA A 101 16.54 0.04 -2.35
CA ALA A 101 17.36 1.09 -1.74
C ALA A 101 18.86 0.79 -1.85
N TYR A 102 19.24 -0.45 -1.54
CA TYR A 102 20.62 -0.92 -1.69
C TYR A 102 21.07 -0.88 -3.16
N LEU A 103 20.23 -1.34 -4.08
CA LEU A 103 20.57 -1.37 -5.50
C LEU A 103 20.71 0.04 -6.09
N GLU A 104 19.86 0.99 -5.70
CA GLU A 104 19.93 2.38 -6.13
C GLU A 104 21.23 3.04 -5.67
N GLU A 105 21.62 2.84 -4.42
CA GLU A 105 22.87 3.38 -3.87
C GLU A 105 24.10 2.76 -4.54
N THR A 106 24.03 1.48 -4.90
CA THR A 106 25.16 0.74 -5.48
C THR A 106 25.34 1.02 -6.97
N TYR A 107 24.25 1.07 -7.73
CA TYR A 107 24.29 1.00 -9.21
C TYR A 107 23.92 2.28 -9.93
N LEU A 108 23.22 3.23 -9.28
CA LEU A 108 22.69 4.40 -9.97
C LEU A 108 23.33 5.71 -9.48
N LYS A 109 23.52 6.62 -10.44
CA LYS A 109 23.88 8.02 -10.14
C LYS A 109 22.65 8.77 -9.60
N PRO A 110 22.83 9.86 -8.83
CA PRO A 110 21.72 10.62 -8.23
C PRO A 110 20.58 10.98 -9.21
N HIS A 111 20.90 11.51 -10.38
CA HIS A 111 19.92 11.90 -11.40
C HIS A 111 19.17 10.71 -12.04
N GLN A 112 19.74 9.50 -12.00
CA GLN A 112 19.05 8.28 -12.47
C GLN A 112 18.07 7.79 -11.39
N ARG A 113 18.48 7.83 -10.12
CA ARG A 113 17.63 7.48 -8.97
C ARG A 113 16.35 8.31 -8.96
N GLU A 114 16.46 9.63 -9.14
CA GLU A 114 15.30 10.54 -9.14
C GLU A 114 14.20 10.16 -10.15
N LYS A 115 14.57 9.52 -11.27
CA LYS A 115 13.62 9.12 -12.33
C LYS A 115 12.90 7.81 -12.05
N ILE A 116 13.61 6.80 -11.54
CA ILE A 116 13.09 5.43 -11.46
C ILE A 116 12.86 4.94 -10.03
N SER A 117 13.20 5.75 -9.03
CA SER A 117 13.08 5.33 -7.63
C SER A 117 11.66 4.96 -7.26
N SER A 118 11.55 3.78 -6.64
CA SER A 118 10.29 3.08 -6.38
C SER A 118 10.28 2.47 -4.97
N HIS A 119 10.95 3.12 -4.02
CA HIS A 119 10.97 2.73 -2.60
C HIS A 119 10.72 3.94 -1.70
N ILE A 120 10.23 3.72 -0.48
CA ILE A 120 10.02 4.74 0.54
C ILE A 120 10.63 4.24 1.85
N GLY A 121 11.60 4.99 2.40
CA GLY A 121 12.26 4.61 3.66
C GLY A 121 12.93 3.22 3.60
N GLY A 122 13.45 2.84 2.43
CA GLY A 122 14.05 1.51 2.22
C GLY A 122 13.09 0.41 1.78
N ARG A 123 11.77 0.63 1.85
CA ARG A 123 10.75 -0.37 1.51
C ARG A 123 10.19 -0.18 0.11
N GLU A 124 10.03 -1.25 -0.66
CA GLU A 124 9.38 -1.21 -1.98
C GLU A 124 7.98 -0.59 -1.91
N MET A 125 7.67 0.27 -2.88
CA MET A 125 6.33 0.86 -3.00
C MET A 125 5.31 -0.16 -3.51
N LEU A 126 4.03 0.12 -3.26
CA LEU A 126 2.96 -0.64 -3.90
C LEU A 126 2.99 -0.42 -5.42
N PRO A 127 2.57 -1.40 -6.24
CA PRO A 127 2.53 -1.32 -7.70
C PRO A 127 1.35 -0.48 -8.21
N ILE A 128 1.16 0.71 -7.61
CA ILE A 128 0.10 1.67 -7.92
C ILE A 128 0.76 3.03 -8.05
N ASP A 129 0.40 3.79 -9.08
CA ASP A 129 0.85 5.18 -9.21
C ASP A 129 0.12 6.07 -8.18
N PRO A 130 0.82 6.62 -7.17
CA PRO A 130 0.19 7.42 -6.13
C PRO A 130 -0.30 8.78 -6.63
N ARG A 131 0.06 9.21 -7.86
CA ARG A 131 -0.47 10.44 -8.48
C ARG A 131 -1.97 10.33 -8.78
N GLY A 132 -2.46 9.11 -9.03
CA GLY A 132 -3.90 8.83 -9.19
C GLY A 132 -4.67 8.75 -7.86
N ALA A 133 -3.98 8.76 -6.72
CA ALA A 133 -4.58 8.60 -5.39
C ALA A 133 -3.67 9.19 -4.31
N TRP A 134 -3.74 10.52 -4.09
CA TRP A 134 -2.83 11.22 -3.19
C TRP A 134 -2.85 10.71 -1.74
N MET A 135 -4.01 10.25 -1.22
CA MET A 135 -4.06 9.65 0.12
C MET A 135 -3.36 8.29 0.13
N GLY A 136 -3.45 7.53 -0.96
CA GLY A 136 -2.65 6.33 -1.20
C GLY A 136 -1.14 6.60 -1.10
N GLY A 137 -0.63 7.69 -1.67
CA GLY A 137 0.76 8.10 -1.50
C GLY A 137 1.17 8.32 -0.04
N LEU A 138 0.32 8.98 0.75
CA LEU A 138 0.53 9.12 2.20
C LEU A 138 0.53 7.75 2.91
N PHE A 139 -0.37 6.85 2.54
CA PHE A 139 -0.45 5.51 3.13
C PHE A 139 0.79 4.66 2.83
N MET A 140 1.34 4.76 1.62
CA MET A 140 2.59 4.09 1.28
C MET A 140 3.74 4.59 2.17
N ALA A 141 3.81 5.90 2.45
CA ALA A 141 4.81 6.47 3.33
C ALA A 141 4.61 6.14 4.82
N LEU A 142 3.35 5.97 5.25
CA LEU A 142 3.00 5.47 6.58
C LEU A 142 3.34 4.00 6.80
N GLY A 143 3.77 3.29 5.77
CA GLY A 143 4.09 1.88 5.90
C GLY A 143 2.89 0.95 5.68
N TYR A 144 1.80 1.39 5.06
CA TYR A 144 0.69 0.50 4.72
C TYR A 144 0.94 -0.27 3.43
N ASP A 145 0.43 -1.51 3.41
CA ASP A 145 0.50 -2.49 2.32
C ASP A 145 -0.83 -2.62 1.57
N THR A 146 -1.76 -1.69 1.81
CA THR A 146 -3.11 -1.69 1.26
C THR A 146 -3.44 -0.35 0.63
N SER A 147 -4.28 -0.39 -0.40
CA SER A 147 -4.86 0.81 -1.02
C SER A 147 -5.77 1.56 -0.05
N SER A 148 -5.87 2.87 -0.23
CA SER A 148 -6.76 3.77 0.52
C SER A 148 -8.24 3.50 0.18
N VAL A 149 -8.93 2.73 1.01
CA VAL A 149 -10.33 2.33 0.80
C VAL A 149 -11.25 3.55 0.76
N GLY A 150 -11.03 4.53 1.64
CA GLY A 150 -11.83 5.75 1.70
C GLY A 150 -11.73 6.55 0.40
N GLU A 151 -10.53 6.75 -0.13
CA GLU A 151 -10.31 7.50 -1.37
C GLU A 151 -10.88 6.80 -2.61
N ILE A 152 -10.89 5.46 -2.62
CA ILE A 152 -11.47 4.67 -3.72
C ILE A 152 -13.01 4.70 -3.67
N LEU A 153 -13.61 4.57 -2.48
CA LEU A 153 -15.07 4.41 -2.34
C LEU A 153 -15.84 5.71 -2.16
N LEU A 154 -15.21 6.76 -1.62
CA LEU A 154 -15.86 8.03 -1.30
C LEU A 154 -15.66 9.02 -2.45
N GLN A 155 -16.63 9.09 -3.36
CA GLN A 155 -16.56 9.89 -4.59
C GLN A 155 -16.24 11.39 -4.38
N TYR A 156 -16.50 11.96 -3.20
CA TYR A 156 -16.15 13.36 -2.91
C TYR A 156 -14.67 13.55 -2.58
N LEU A 157 -13.95 12.49 -2.19
CA LEU A 157 -12.50 12.49 -2.04
C LEU A 157 -11.87 12.34 -3.43
N SER A 158 -11.92 13.43 -4.22
CA SER A 158 -11.30 13.44 -5.54
C SER A 158 -9.82 13.04 -5.47
N SER A 159 -9.37 12.21 -6.42
CA SER A 159 -7.98 11.75 -6.55
C SER A 159 -6.97 12.90 -6.52
N SER A 160 -7.31 14.04 -7.13
CA SER A 160 -6.42 15.19 -7.30
C SER A 160 -6.84 16.43 -6.48
N SER A 161 -7.35 16.27 -5.26
CA SER A 161 -7.77 17.39 -4.40
C SER A 161 -7.30 17.23 -2.96
N LEU A 162 -6.73 18.25 -2.33
CA LEU A 162 -6.33 18.16 -0.91
C LEU A 162 -7.53 18.06 0.06
N PHE A 163 -8.74 18.28 -0.43
CA PHE A 163 -9.94 18.35 0.40
C PHE A 163 -10.15 17.08 1.22
N SER A 164 -10.13 17.23 2.54
CA SER A 164 -10.42 16.19 3.54
C SER A 164 -9.54 14.92 3.49
N LYS A 165 -8.46 14.89 2.70
CA LYS A 165 -7.61 13.69 2.54
C LYS A 165 -6.85 13.32 3.81
N ALA A 166 -6.19 14.31 4.42
CA ALA A 166 -5.41 14.08 5.64
C ALA A 166 -6.31 13.68 6.81
N GLU A 167 -7.49 14.28 6.89
CA GLU A 167 -8.47 13.96 7.91
C GLU A 167 -9.03 12.54 7.74
N TRP A 168 -9.32 12.14 6.50
CA TRP A 168 -9.74 10.77 6.21
C TRP A 168 -8.63 9.75 6.39
N ALA A 169 -7.38 10.13 6.11
CA ALA A 169 -6.23 9.29 6.40
C ALA A 169 -6.19 8.94 7.89
N VAL A 170 -6.36 9.90 8.80
CA VAL A 170 -6.41 9.65 10.25
C VAL A 170 -7.56 8.70 10.63
N VAL A 171 -8.75 8.90 10.07
CA VAL A 171 -9.94 8.08 10.34
C VAL A 171 -9.74 6.64 9.88
N GLU A 172 -9.35 6.46 8.62
CA GLU A 172 -9.14 5.15 8.03
C GLU A 172 -8.00 4.40 8.72
N GLU A 173 -6.94 5.12 9.10
CA GLU A 173 -5.84 4.54 9.84
C GLU A 173 -6.23 4.01 11.21
N ASN A 174 -7.01 4.79 11.98
CA ASN A 174 -7.54 4.34 13.28
C ASN A 174 -8.40 3.08 13.10
N LEU A 175 -9.24 3.03 12.05
CA LEU A 175 -10.08 1.88 11.75
C LEU A 175 -9.25 0.65 11.36
N MET A 176 -8.22 0.82 10.52
CA MET A 176 -7.29 -0.26 10.16
C MET A 176 -6.55 -0.78 11.39
N ALA A 177 -6.04 0.11 12.24
CA ALA A 177 -5.37 -0.26 13.47
C ALA A 177 -6.31 -1.06 14.40
N THR A 178 -7.55 -0.60 14.58
CA THR A 178 -8.57 -1.36 15.32
C THR A 178 -8.77 -2.76 14.73
N PHE A 179 -8.95 -2.87 13.40
CA PHE A 179 -9.17 -4.16 12.74
C PHE A 179 -8.01 -5.12 12.99
N ASN A 180 -6.76 -4.65 12.85
CA ASN A 180 -5.58 -5.45 13.15
C ASN A 180 -5.56 -5.90 14.62
N SER A 181 -5.85 -4.98 15.56
CA SER A 181 -5.82 -5.29 17.00
C SER A 181 -6.86 -6.31 17.43
N ILE A 182 -8.02 -6.37 16.76
CA ILE A 182 -9.09 -7.33 17.06
C ILE A 182 -9.03 -8.59 16.19
N GLY A 183 -8.01 -8.73 15.33
CA GLY A 183 -7.82 -9.89 14.47
C GLY A 183 -8.73 -9.96 13.23
N LEU A 184 -9.33 -8.85 12.81
CA LEU A 184 -10.10 -8.78 11.56
C LEU A 184 -9.21 -8.39 10.38
N SER A 185 -9.46 -8.99 9.22
CA SER A 185 -8.76 -8.61 7.98
C SER A 185 -9.15 -7.19 7.55
N LYS A 186 -8.14 -6.37 7.19
CA LYS A 186 -8.33 -5.02 6.62
C LYS A 186 -9.22 -5.02 5.37
N ASN A 187 -9.22 -6.10 4.59
CA ASN A 187 -10.07 -6.27 3.41
C ASN A 187 -11.56 -6.25 3.73
N LEU A 188 -11.93 -6.55 4.99
CA LEU A 188 -13.32 -6.47 5.44
C LEU A 188 -13.76 -5.03 5.73
N MET A 189 -12.87 -4.04 5.69
CA MET A 189 -13.26 -2.64 5.91
C MET A 189 -14.27 -2.17 4.86
N ALA A 190 -14.02 -2.41 3.58
CA ALA A 190 -14.96 -2.05 2.50
C ALA A 190 -16.38 -2.61 2.75
N PRO A 191 -16.58 -3.94 2.91
CA PRO A 191 -17.92 -4.50 3.14
C PRO A 191 -18.52 -4.14 4.50
N LEU A 192 -17.73 -4.06 5.57
CA LEU A 192 -18.28 -3.84 6.92
C LEU A 192 -18.55 -2.38 7.24
N LEU A 193 -17.72 -1.46 6.75
CA LEU A 193 -17.74 -0.05 7.13
C LEU A 193 -18.41 0.84 6.07
N PHE A 194 -18.20 0.51 4.80
CA PHE A 194 -18.62 1.33 3.66
C PHE A 194 -19.83 0.77 2.91
N GLU A 195 -20.06 -0.54 2.93
CA GLU A 195 -21.17 -1.15 2.21
C GLU A 195 -22.53 -0.88 2.89
N ARG A 196 -23.49 -0.48 2.04
CA ARG A 196 -24.94 -0.40 2.28
C ARG A 196 -25.40 0.27 3.58
N SER A 197 -25.27 1.60 3.64
CA SER A 197 -26.27 2.39 4.38
C SER A 197 -27.40 2.80 3.44
N ARG A 198 -28.66 2.54 3.83
CA ARG A 198 -29.86 2.92 3.04
C ARG A 198 -30.10 4.44 2.96
N PHE A 199 -29.21 5.26 3.53
CA PHE A 199 -29.37 6.71 3.62
C PHE A 199 -28.67 7.43 2.46
N PRO A 200 -29.41 8.05 1.52
CA PRO A 200 -28.83 8.71 0.35
C PRO A 200 -27.91 9.88 0.70
N PHE A 201 -28.05 10.47 1.89
CA PHE A 201 -27.24 11.60 2.36
C PHE A 201 -25.99 11.20 3.17
N LYS A 202 -25.72 9.88 3.38
CA LYS A 202 -24.54 9.44 4.16
C LYS A 202 -23.23 10.02 3.62
N GLN A 203 -23.11 10.13 2.30
CA GLN A 203 -21.93 10.71 1.64
C GLN A 203 -21.70 12.19 2.04
N LEU A 204 -22.75 12.94 2.40
CA LEU A 204 -22.62 14.33 2.86
C LEU A 204 -22.03 14.41 4.27
N PHE A 205 -22.44 13.51 5.17
CA PHE A 205 -21.95 13.50 6.55
C PHE A 205 -20.53 12.93 6.67
N LEU A 206 -20.17 11.96 5.82
CA LEU A 206 -18.81 11.45 5.69
C LEU A 206 -17.80 12.55 5.29
N ARG A 207 -18.24 13.65 4.67
CA ARG A 207 -17.36 14.81 4.39
C ARG A 207 -16.76 15.43 5.64
N THR A 208 -17.38 15.25 6.80
CA THR A 208 -16.87 15.80 8.06
C THR A 208 -16.20 14.69 8.90
N PRO A 209 -14.87 14.73 9.10
CA PRO A 209 -14.12 13.65 9.76
C PRO A 209 -14.52 13.43 11.22
N LEU A 210 -14.93 14.50 11.92
CA LEU A 210 -15.39 14.45 13.30
C LEU A 210 -16.66 13.60 13.45
N THR A 211 -17.52 13.56 12.43
CA THR A 211 -18.74 12.76 12.45
C THR A 211 -18.55 11.44 11.71
N ALA A 212 -17.52 11.28 10.87
CA ALA A 212 -17.29 10.10 10.05
C ALA A 212 -17.36 8.79 10.85
N TYR A 213 -16.77 8.73 12.05
CA TYR A 213 -16.83 7.57 12.94
C TYR A 213 -18.25 7.12 13.32
N HIS A 214 -19.19 8.07 13.43
CA HIS A 214 -20.59 7.79 13.76
C HIS A 214 -21.39 7.30 12.54
N TRP A 215 -20.95 7.69 11.34
CA TRP A 215 -21.62 7.36 10.08
C TRP A 215 -21.07 6.11 9.39
N VAL A 216 -19.86 5.70 9.74
CA VAL A 216 -19.32 4.39 9.40
C VAL A 216 -20.09 3.28 10.12
N SER A 217 -20.42 2.19 9.43
CA SER A 217 -21.22 1.09 9.98
C SER A 217 -20.39 0.23 10.95
N THR A 218 -20.18 0.72 12.17
CA THR A 218 -19.42 -0.01 13.21
C THR A 218 -20.26 -1.04 13.95
N LYS A 219 -21.57 -1.12 13.70
CA LYS A 219 -22.50 -1.95 14.49
C LYS A 219 -22.10 -3.42 14.51
N LEU A 220 -21.77 -3.99 13.35
CA LEU A 220 -21.42 -5.40 13.26
C LEU A 220 -20.11 -5.70 14.00
N VAL A 221 -19.08 -4.88 13.77
CA VAL A 221 -17.78 -5.01 14.44
C VAL A 221 -17.92 -4.89 15.96
N ARG A 222 -18.68 -3.90 16.45
CA ARG A 222 -18.97 -3.73 17.89
C ARG A 222 -19.76 -4.89 18.47
N SER A 223 -20.72 -5.43 17.73
CA SER A 223 -21.51 -6.59 18.17
C SER A 223 -20.65 -7.84 18.27
N LEU A 224 -19.77 -8.08 17.29
CA LEU A 224 -18.85 -9.21 17.30
C LEU A 224 -17.89 -9.11 18.50
N LEU A 225 -17.24 -7.96 18.66
CA LEU A 225 -16.30 -7.75 19.76
C LEU A 225 -17.01 -7.82 21.13
N GLY A 226 -18.18 -7.20 21.25
CA GLY A 226 -18.94 -7.25 22.49
C GLY A 226 -19.46 -8.64 22.84
N SER A 227 -19.84 -9.45 21.84
CA SER A 227 -20.23 -10.85 22.08
C SER A 227 -19.05 -11.70 22.53
N TYR A 228 -17.85 -11.42 22.02
CA TYR A 228 -16.63 -12.11 22.43
C TYR A 228 -16.18 -11.72 23.85
N LEU A 229 -16.26 -10.43 24.19
CA LEU A 229 -15.87 -9.92 25.51
C LEU A 229 -16.94 -10.12 26.59
N GLY A 230 -18.19 -10.41 26.21
CA GLY A 230 -19.33 -10.49 27.13
C GLY A 230 -19.89 -9.12 27.57
N GLU A 231 -19.46 -8.03 26.94
CA GLU A 231 -19.81 -6.65 27.31
C GLU A 231 -20.24 -5.80 26.10
N LYS A 232 -20.97 -4.71 26.33
CA LYS A 232 -21.38 -3.82 25.22
C LYS A 232 -20.26 -2.87 24.85
N VAL A 233 -19.71 -3.03 23.64
CA VAL A 233 -18.66 -2.14 23.13
C VAL A 233 -19.24 -0.89 22.46
N GLY A 234 -18.80 0.28 22.94
CA GLY A 234 -19.09 1.59 22.38
C GLY A 234 -18.27 1.93 21.14
N VAL A 235 -18.69 2.97 20.39
CA VAL A 235 -17.90 3.48 19.25
C VAL A 235 -16.58 4.09 19.71
N LYS A 236 -16.59 4.82 20.84
CA LYS A 236 -15.40 5.45 21.42
C LYS A 236 -14.35 4.41 21.82
N GLU A 237 -14.76 3.35 22.52
CA GLU A 237 -13.88 2.24 22.91
C GLU A 237 -13.24 1.58 21.70
N LEU A 238 -14.05 1.26 20.67
CA LEU A 238 -13.56 0.64 19.45
C LEU A 238 -12.46 1.47 18.76
N ILE A 239 -12.61 2.79 18.72
CA ILE A 239 -11.62 3.70 18.11
C ILE A 239 -10.40 3.85 19.00
N ASN A 240 -10.59 3.88 20.32
CA ASN A 240 -9.50 3.98 21.28
C ASN A 240 -8.52 2.80 21.18
N ILE A 241 -9.00 1.59 20.88
CA ILE A 241 -8.13 0.43 20.57
C ILE A 241 -7.17 0.76 19.41
N GLY A 242 -7.68 1.34 18.33
CA GLY A 242 -6.86 1.73 17.17
C GLY A 242 -5.87 2.85 17.50
N ARG A 243 -6.31 3.85 18.26
CA ARG A 243 -5.45 4.97 18.71
C ARG A 243 -4.33 4.49 19.62
N GLU A 244 -4.61 3.54 20.50
CA GLU A 244 -3.62 2.93 21.38
C GLU A 244 -2.53 2.23 20.58
N ALA A 245 -2.93 1.37 19.65
CA ALA A 245 -2.00 0.67 18.76
C ALA A 245 -1.13 1.64 17.94
N ILE A 246 -1.71 2.75 17.46
CA ILE A 246 -0.96 3.79 16.75
C ILE A 246 0.00 4.54 17.68
N SER A 247 -0.41 4.88 18.90
CA SER A 247 0.48 5.52 19.89
C SER A 247 1.69 4.65 20.18
N MET A 248 1.48 3.35 20.43
CA MET A 248 2.57 2.40 20.65
C MET A 248 3.50 2.34 19.44
N ARG A 249 2.96 2.34 18.22
CA ARG A 249 3.78 2.34 17.00
C ARG A 249 4.60 3.63 16.84
N GLU A 250 4.03 4.80 17.14
CA GLU A 250 4.76 6.07 17.10
C GLU A 250 5.85 6.13 18.18
N GLU A 251 5.63 5.52 19.34
CA GLU A 251 6.65 5.40 20.40
C GLU A 251 7.82 4.49 19.98
N LEU A 252 7.55 3.43 19.21
CA LEU A 252 8.58 2.50 18.73
C LEU A 252 9.34 3.02 17.50
N ASN A 253 8.63 3.57 16.52
CA ASN A 253 9.20 3.90 15.21
C ASN A 253 9.47 5.40 15.02
N GLY A 254 9.02 6.25 15.94
CA GLY A 254 8.94 7.69 15.74
C GLY A 254 7.73 8.12 14.89
N GLY A 255 7.52 9.43 14.81
CA GLY A 255 6.40 10.04 14.05
C GLY A 255 6.81 10.70 12.73
N GLU A 256 8.09 10.63 12.35
CA GLU A 256 8.58 11.23 11.11
C GLU A 256 8.26 10.33 9.92
N LEU A 257 7.73 10.93 8.85
CA LEU A 257 7.37 10.21 7.63
C LEU A 257 8.47 10.37 6.58
N PRO A 258 8.94 9.28 5.97
CA PRO A 258 9.91 9.35 4.89
C PRO A 258 9.33 10.12 3.68
N PRO A 259 10.18 10.77 2.86
CA PRO A 259 9.74 11.42 1.65
C PRO A 259 9.30 10.40 0.59
N LEU A 260 8.37 10.80 -0.28
CA LEU A 260 8.09 10.06 -1.51
C LEU A 260 9.20 10.28 -2.55
N PRO A 261 9.46 9.31 -3.45
CA PRO A 261 10.36 9.51 -4.58
C PRO A 261 9.98 10.75 -5.40
N GLN A 262 11.00 11.52 -5.80
CA GLN A 262 10.82 12.83 -6.43
C GLN A 262 9.99 12.77 -7.72
N ARG A 263 10.06 11.68 -8.48
CA ARG A 263 9.21 11.46 -9.67
C ARG A 263 7.71 11.63 -9.40
N PHE A 264 7.23 11.37 -8.18
CA PHE A 264 5.80 11.51 -7.86
C PHE A 264 5.42 12.93 -7.39
N THR A 265 6.40 13.74 -7.02
CA THR A 265 6.20 15.11 -6.51
C THR A 265 6.61 16.20 -7.50
N LEU A 266 7.42 15.87 -8.51
CA LEU A 266 7.91 16.79 -9.54
C LEU A 266 7.36 16.47 -10.94
N ASP A 267 7.27 15.20 -11.32
CA ASP A 267 6.83 14.79 -12.66
C ASP A 267 5.32 14.47 -12.67
N ALA A 268 4.55 15.26 -13.42
CA ALA A 268 3.12 15.08 -13.57
C ALA A 268 2.74 13.98 -14.59
N SER A 269 3.70 13.54 -15.41
CA SER A 269 3.48 12.59 -16.49
C SER A 269 3.22 11.18 -15.97
N SER A 270 2.02 10.68 -16.22
CA SER A 270 1.59 9.36 -15.79
C SER A 270 0.62 8.75 -16.80
N GLN A 271 0.27 7.48 -16.62
CA GLN A 271 -0.82 6.85 -17.38
C GLN A 271 -2.21 7.24 -16.86
N HIS A 272 -2.30 8.08 -15.82
CA HIS A 272 -3.56 8.59 -15.33
C HIS A 272 -4.10 9.66 -16.29
N PRO A 273 -5.42 9.71 -16.60
CA PRO A 273 -5.99 10.64 -17.58
C PRO A 273 -5.74 12.12 -17.29
N LYS A 274 -5.49 12.45 -16.02
CA LYS A 274 -5.20 13.80 -15.56
C LYS A 274 -3.77 13.86 -15.03
N GLU A 275 -2.95 14.69 -15.66
CA GLU A 275 -1.62 15.03 -15.16
C GLU A 275 -1.73 15.65 -13.77
N SER A 276 -0.97 15.11 -12.82
CA SER A 276 -0.92 15.64 -11.47
C SER A 276 0.34 15.19 -10.75
N VAL A 277 0.81 16.05 -9.85
CA VAL A 277 1.84 15.72 -8.86
C VAL A 277 1.21 15.65 -7.50
N ILE A 278 1.80 14.86 -6.61
CA ILE A 278 1.31 14.75 -5.23
C ILE A 278 1.79 15.98 -4.45
N PRO A 279 0.90 16.79 -3.86
CA PRO A 279 1.28 17.87 -2.95
C PRO A 279 1.70 17.31 -1.58
N TYR A 280 2.71 16.44 -1.57
CA TYR A 280 3.06 15.55 -0.47
C TYR A 280 3.37 16.31 0.82
N ARG A 281 4.18 17.37 0.74
CA ARG A 281 4.53 18.21 1.91
C ARG A 281 3.29 18.77 2.62
N LYS A 282 2.37 19.38 1.87
CA LYS A 282 1.12 19.94 2.42
C LYS A 282 0.25 18.86 3.05
N LEU A 283 0.20 17.68 2.42
CA LEU A 283 -0.57 16.54 2.89
C LEU A 283 -0.01 15.98 4.20
N VAL A 284 1.31 15.80 4.28
CA VAL A 284 2.02 15.31 5.48
C VAL A 284 1.90 16.30 6.63
N GLU A 285 2.17 17.59 6.40
CA GLU A 285 2.06 18.63 7.44
C GLU A 285 0.66 18.65 8.05
N ARG A 286 -0.39 18.58 7.21
CA ARG A 286 -1.78 18.52 7.66
C ARG A 286 -2.07 17.22 8.42
N TYR A 287 -1.63 16.09 7.90
CA TYR A 287 -1.82 14.78 8.54
C TYR A 287 -1.16 14.72 9.92
N GLN A 288 0.12 15.10 10.03
CA GLN A 288 0.86 15.10 11.29
C GLN A 288 0.20 16.00 12.35
N PHE A 289 -0.25 17.18 11.95
CA PHE A 289 -1.01 18.07 12.85
C PHE A 289 -2.29 17.40 13.38
N LEU A 290 -3.07 16.76 12.50
CA LEU A 290 -4.31 16.10 12.86
C LEU A 290 -4.08 14.84 13.71
N ARG A 291 -3.06 14.06 13.39
CA ARG A 291 -2.64 12.85 14.13
C ARG A 291 -2.22 13.22 15.55
N ALA A 292 -1.39 14.26 15.71
CA ALA A 292 -1.00 14.77 17.02
C ALA A 292 -2.21 15.24 17.85
N LEU A 293 -3.16 15.93 17.20
CA LEU A 293 -4.40 16.37 17.86
C LEU A 293 -5.29 15.17 18.29
N ASP A 294 -5.41 14.14 17.45
CA ASP A 294 -6.20 12.94 17.75
C ASP A 294 -5.63 12.16 18.95
N LEU A 295 -4.31 11.95 18.97
CA LEU A 295 -3.64 11.26 20.08
C LEU A 295 -3.64 12.08 21.37
N ALA A 296 -3.46 13.40 21.28
CA ALA A 296 -3.55 14.28 22.45
C ALA A 296 -4.95 14.24 23.11
N ARG A 297 -6.02 14.09 22.31
CA ARG A 297 -7.39 13.92 22.84
C ARG A 297 -7.57 12.57 23.52
N TYR A 298 -6.99 11.51 22.96
CA TYR A 298 -7.03 10.17 23.54
C TYR A 298 -6.27 10.08 24.87
N ARG A 299 -5.06 10.62 24.96
CA ARG A 299 -4.25 10.60 26.19
C ARG A 299 -4.85 11.41 27.35
N ARG A 300 -5.82 12.29 27.08
CA ARG A 300 -6.54 13.08 28.09
C ARG A 300 -7.84 12.42 28.56
N SER A 301 -8.32 11.39 27.86
CA SER A 301 -9.64 10.80 28.05
C SER A 301 -9.59 9.50 28.82
#